data_AF-A0A762GC93-F1
#
_entry.id   AF-A0A762GC93-F1
#
_cell.length_a   1.000
_cell.length_b   1.000
_cell.length_c   1.000
_cell.angle_alpha   90.00
_cell.angle_beta   90.00
_cell.angle_gamma   90.00
#
_symmetry.space_group_name_H-M   'P 1'
#
loop_
_entity.id
_entity.type
_entity.pdbx_description
1 polymer ?
#
loop_
_entity_poly.entity_id
_entity_poly.type
_entity_poly.pdbx_seq_one_letter_code
_entity_poly.pdbx_strand_id
1 'polypeptide(L)'
;MHDVAGRIRQHLTKIMRHAVQQGTIKYNPAFDLDGVVTPVVTQHHPALPLKRLPELLDKINGYKGRELTRLALELNLHVFLRSSELRLARWDEFNLKAHIWTVPAQREAVKGVRFSSRGAKMKDEHLVPLSAQAVALLEQIKEITGESVFVFAGAHSMNKPMSENTINKALRVIGYNTKTEVCGHGFRAMACSALVESELWSRDAVERQMSHQERNSVRAAYIHKAEHLDARKAMMQWWSDYLDVSRERYVAPYSYARRHKAA
;
A
#
# COMPACT_ATOMS: atom_id res chain seq x y z
N MET A 1 6.49 -0.92 24.02
CA MET A 1 7.77 -1.41 24.57
C MET A 1 8.24 -2.72 23.92
N HIS A 2 7.33 -3.69 23.70
CA HIS A 2 7.69 -5.03 23.19
C HIS A 2 8.28 -5.09 21.76
N ASP A 3 7.83 -4.26 20.81
CA ASP A 3 8.38 -4.27 19.42
C ASP A 3 9.84 -3.77 19.35
N VAL A 4 10.18 -2.77 20.17
CA VAL A 4 11.56 -2.26 20.25
C VAL A 4 12.48 -3.32 20.84
N ALA A 5 12.07 -3.99 21.93
CA ALA A 5 12.84 -5.08 22.53
C ALA A 5 13.05 -6.25 21.54
N GLY A 6 12.02 -6.63 20.79
CA GLY A 6 12.11 -7.67 19.77
C GLY A 6 13.09 -7.32 18.64
N ARG A 7 13.04 -6.08 18.13
CA ARG A 7 13.98 -5.62 17.08
C ARG A 7 15.41 -5.51 17.60
N ILE A 8 15.60 -5.02 18.82
CA ILE A 8 16.91 -4.96 19.47
C ILE A 8 17.50 -6.36 19.62
N ARG A 9 16.71 -7.33 20.09
CA ARG A 9 17.12 -8.74 20.18
C ARG A 9 17.53 -9.30 18.82
N GLN A 10 16.76 -9.05 17.77
CA GLN A 10 17.10 -9.48 16.41
C GLN A 10 18.42 -8.86 15.91
N HIS A 11 18.66 -7.57 16.19
CA HIS A 11 19.92 -6.92 15.85
C HIS A 11 21.10 -7.52 16.63
N LEU A 12 20.97 -7.69 17.94
CA LEU A 12 21.96 -8.36 18.81
C LEU A 12 22.30 -9.75 18.29
N THR A 13 21.28 -10.54 17.95
CA THR A 13 21.46 -11.90 17.40
C THR A 13 22.27 -11.86 16.11
N LYS A 14 22.05 -10.90 15.22
CA LYS A 14 22.81 -10.77 13.97
C LYS A 14 24.25 -10.33 14.21
N ILE A 15 24.48 -9.35 15.07
CA ILE A 15 25.82 -8.86 15.42
C ILE A 15 26.66 -9.98 16.04
N MET A 16 26.11 -10.66 17.04
CA MET A 16 26.80 -11.77 17.72
C MET A 16 27.00 -12.98 16.80
N ARG A 17 26.07 -13.26 15.88
CA ARG A 17 26.27 -14.28 14.84
C ARG A 17 27.47 -13.95 13.95
N HIS A 18 27.63 -12.69 13.57
CA HIS A 18 28.82 -12.26 12.83
C HIS A 18 30.10 -12.45 13.65
N ALA A 19 30.09 -12.11 14.94
CA ALA A 19 31.22 -12.35 15.84
C ALA A 19 31.58 -13.84 16.00
N VAL A 20 30.58 -14.74 16.00
CA VAL A 20 30.82 -16.20 15.95
C VAL A 20 31.50 -16.60 14.63
N GLN A 21 31.02 -16.09 13.50
CA GLN A 21 31.60 -16.38 12.18
C GLN A 21 33.04 -15.88 12.05
N GLN A 22 33.38 -14.78 12.71
CA GLN A 22 34.75 -14.25 12.78
C GLN A 22 35.62 -14.96 13.85
N GLY A 23 35.07 -15.91 14.59
CA GLY A 23 35.78 -16.64 15.64
C GLY A 23 36.06 -15.82 16.92
N THR A 24 35.52 -14.60 17.03
CA THR A 24 35.70 -13.74 18.22
C THR A 24 35.01 -14.32 19.46
N ILE A 25 33.88 -14.99 19.27
CA ILE A 25 33.14 -15.70 20.31
C ILE A 25 32.73 -17.09 19.81
N LYS A 26 32.61 -18.08 20.71
CA LYS A 26 32.26 -19.45 20.33
C LYS A 26 30.76 -19.70 20.21
N TYR A 27 29.96 -18.89 20.89
CA TYR A 27 28.51 -19.03 21.00
C TYR A 27 27.85 -17.65 20.95
N ASN A 28 26.61 -17.61 20.47
CA ASN A 28 25.83 -16.38 20.41
C ASN A 28 24.85 -16.33 21.60
N PRO A 29 25.17 -15.60 22.68
CA PRO A 29 24.32 -15.54 23.88
C PRO A 29 22.98 -14.81 23.65
N ALA A 30 22.82 -14.12 22.52
CA ALA A 30 21.55 -13.47 22.20
C ALA A 30 20.43 -14.49 21.89
N PHE A 31 20.77 -15.76 21.64
CA PHE A 31 19.77 -16.83 21.53
C PHE A 31 19.07 -17.12 22.86
N ASP A 32 19.74 -16.89 24.00
CA ASP A 32 19.18 -17.12 25.33
C ASP A 32 18.15 -16.05 25.73
N LEU A 33 18.04 -14.98 24.93
CA LEU A 33 16.99 -13.96 25.05
C LEU A 33 15.67 -14.42 24.43
N ASP A 34 15.59 -15.65 23.91
CA ASP A 34 14.35 -16.24 23.45
C ASP A 34 13.43 -16.60 24.63
N GLY A 35 12.15 -16.25 24.54
CA GLY A 35 11.20 -16.35 25.67
C GLY A 35 11.27 -15.22 26.71
N VAL A 36 12.44 -14.58 26.91
CA VAL A 36 12.58 -13.40 27.81
C VAL A 36 11.88 -12.17 27.22
N VAL A 37 12.03 -11.97 25.91
CA VAL A 37 11.28 -10.93 25.19
C VAL A 37 9.94 -11.52 24.76
N THR A 38 8.87 -11.16 25.47
CA THR A 38 7.51 -11.59 25.11
C THR A 38 7.23 -11.21 23.66
N PRO A 39 6.81 -12.16 22.80
CA PRO A 39 6.48 -11.84 21.42
C PRO A 39 5.38 -10.79 21.38
N VAL A 40 5.56 -9.77 20.54
CA VAL A 40 4.51 -8.79 20.29
C VAL A 40 3.34 -9.54 19.66
N VAL A 41 2.17 -9.51 20.30
CA VAL A 41 0.93 -9.91 19.64
C VAL A 41 0.80 -9.01 18.41
N THR A 42 0.90 -9.61 17.22
CA THR A 42 0.84 -8.86 15.97
C THR A 42 -0.56 -8.26 15.87
N GLN A 43 -0.68 -6.95 16.10
CA GLN A 43 -1.93 -6.24 15.84
C GLN A 43 -2.02 -6.01 14.34
N HIS A 44 -3.03 -6.62 13.72
CA HIS A 44 -3.36 -6.34 12.34
C HIS A 44 -3.81 -4.88 12.19
N HIS A 45 -3.43 -4.25 11.09
CA HIS A 45 -3.88 -2.90 10.78
C HIS A 45 -5.41 -2.88 10.66
N PRO A 46 -6.10 -1.93 11.32
CA PRO A 46 -7.55 -1.87 11.29
C PRO A 46 -8.03 -1.55 9.88
N ALA A 47 -9.07 -2.27 9.47
CA ALA A 47 -9.72 -2.17 8.16
C ALA A 47 -11.23 -2.23 8.37
N LEU A 48 -11.95 -1.34 7.70
CA LEU A 48 -13.41 -1.32 7.79
C LEU A 48 -14.01 -2.56 7.11
N PRO A 49 -15.10 -3.12 7.65
CA PRO A 49 -15.87 -4.11 6.93
C PRO A 49 -16.41 -3.49 5.63
N LEU A 50 -16.43 -4.26 4.54
CA LEU A 50 -16.86 -3.78 3.22
C LEU A 50 -18.30 -3.22 3.22
N LYS A 51 -19.15 -3.67 4.15
CA LYS A 51 -20.50 -3.12 4.38
C LYS A 51 -20.51 -1.62 4.69
N ARG A 52 -19.41 -1.07 5.21
CA ARG A 52 -19.24 0.36 5.52
C ARG A 52 -18.53 1.13 4.40
N LEU A 53 -18.30 0.52 3.22
CA LEU A 53 -17.76 1.24 2.06
C LEU A 53 -18.59 2.45 1.64
N PRO A 54 -19.94 2.39 1.55
CA PRO A 54 -20.74 3.56 1.17
C PRO A 54 -20.49 4.75 2.11
N GLU A 55 -20.48 4.49 3.43
CA GLU A 55 -20.19 5.50 4.46
C GLU A 55 -18.78 6.08 4.31
N LEU A 56 -17.78 5.24 4.07
CA LEU A 56 -16.40 5.68 3.90
C LEU A 56 -16.26 6.58 2.66
N LEU A 57 -16.85 6.18 1.54
CA LEU A 57 -16.77 6.90 0.28
C LEU A 57 -17.48 8.27 0.37
N ASP A 58 -18.65 8.32 0.99
CA ASP A 58 -19.37 9.56 1.27
C ASP A 58 -18.54 10.51 2.16
N LYS A 59 -17.98 10.00 3.26
CA LYS A 59 -17.14 10.78 4.16
C LYS A 59 -15.86 11.29 3.51
N ILE A 60 -15.24 10.50 2.63
CA ILE A 60 -14.07 10.94 1.85
C ILE A 60 -14.45 12.08 0.91
N ASN A 61 -15.56 11.94 0.19
CA ASN A 61 -16.08 12.99 -0.70
C ASN A 61 -16.39 14.28 0.06
N GLY A 62 -16.92 14.18 1.28
CA GLY A 62 -17.20 15.30 2.17
C GLY A 62 -15.98 15.91 2.89
N TYR A 63 -14.74 15.49 2.59
CA TYR A 63 -13.55 16.00 3.26
C TYR A 63 -13.29 17.48 2.93
N LYS A 64 -13.38 18.36 3.94
CA LYS A 64 -13.25 19.83 3.79
C LYS A 64 -11.81 20.36 3.96
N GLY A 65 -10.80 19.50 3.94
CA GLY A 65 -9.40 19.91 4.08
C GLY A 65 -8.76 20.30 2.74
N ARG A 66 -7.42 20.22 2.67
CA ARG A 66 -6.70 20.49 1.41
C ARG A 66 -7.12 19.48 0.33
N GLU A 67 -7.45 20.00 -0.84
CA GLU A 67 -7.89 19.20 -1.98
C GLU A 67 -6.92 18.06 -2.35
N LEU A 68 -5.62 18.35 -2.44
CA LEU A 68 -4.59 17.33 -2.69
C LEU A 68 -4.63 16.18 -1.65
N THR A 69 -5.01 16.45 -0.41
CA THR A 69 -5.16 15.41 0.62
C THR A 69 -6.38 14.53 0.38
N ARG A 70 -7.50 15.11 -0.10
CA ARG A 70 -8.70 14.37 -0.52
C ARG A 70 -8.37 13.42 -1.66
N LEU A 71 -7.76 13.97 -2.73
CA LEU A 71 -7.36 13.20 -3.91
C LEU A 71 -6.35 12.10 -3.57
N ALA A 72 -5.41 12.37 -2.65
CA ALA A 72 -4.49 11.34 -2.16
C ALA A 72 -5.19 10.21 -1.40
N LEU A 73 -6.22 10.54 -0.63
CA LEU A 73 -7.02 9.57 0.12
C LEU A 73 -7.83 8.67 -0.83
N GLU A 74 -8.49 9.27 -1.82
CA GLU A 74 -9.24 8.56 -2.86
C GLU A 74 -8.33 7.69 -3.72
N LEU A 75 -7.23 8.25 -4.23
CA LEU A 75 -6.29 7.52 -5.05
C LEU A 75 -5.70 6.34 -4.26
N ASN A 76 -5.35 6.52 -2.98
CA ASN A 76 -4.88 5.43 -2.13
C ASN A 76 -5.92 4.32 -1.94
N LEU A 77 -7.22 4.64 -1.94
CA LEU A 77 -8.26 3.62 -1.88
C LEU A 77 -8.32 2.81 -3.19
N HIS A 78 -8.15 3.46 -4.34
CA HIS A 78 -8.12 2.81 -5.64
C HIS A 78 -6.85 1.96 -5.88
N VAL A 79 -5.67 2.45 -5.49
CA VAL A 79 -4.39 1.75 -5.75
C VAL A 79 -3.90 0.90 -4.58
N PHE A 80 -4.40 1.14 -3.37
CA PHE A 80 -4.12 0.42 -2.12
C PHE A 80 -2.63 0.12 -1.84
N LEU A 81 -1.77 1.04 -2.27
CA LEU A 81 -0.34 0.94 -2.06
C LEU A 81 0.08 1.30 -0.64
N ARG A 82 1.33 1.01 -0.31
CA ARG A 82 1.87 1.36 1.00
C ARG A 82 2.06 2.87 1.09
N SER A 83 1.94 3.42 2.30
CA SER A 83 2.14 4.86 2.54
C SER A 83 3.47 5.39 1.96
N SER A 84 4.56 4.62 2.06
CA SER A 84 5.85 5.03 1.48
C SER A 84 5.88 4.98 -0.04
N GLU A 85 5.18 4.04 -0.67
CA GLU A 85 5.07 3.95 -2.14
C GLU A 85 4.24 5.12 -2.68
N LEU A 86 3.12 5.43 -2.01
CA LEU A 86 2.23 6.54 -2.34
C LEU A 86 2.87 7.92 -2.16
N ARG A 87 3.28 8.26 -0.93
CA ARG A 87 3.69 9.64 -0.62
C ARG A 87 4.96 10.10 -1.34
N LEU A 88 5.80 9.15 -1.75
CA LEU A 88 7.08 9.41 -2.41
C LEU A 88 6.99 9.32 -3.94
N ALA A 89 5.78 9.07 -4.48
CA ALA A 89 5.53 8.97 -5.89
C ALA A 89 5.99 10.24 -6.64
N ARG A 90 6.69 10.02 -7.75
CA ARG A 90 7.17 11.07 -8.66
C ARG A 90 6.46 10.97 -10.00
N TRP A 91 6.28 12.08 -10.69
CA TRP A 91 5.51 12.10 -11.95
C TRP A 91 6.14 11.28 -13.07
N ASP A 92 7.47 11.16 -13.09
CA ASP A 92 8.22 10.34 -14.04
C ASP A 92 8.01 8.83 -13.87
N GLU A 93 7.41 8.39 -12.76
CA GLU A 93 7.04 6.99 -12.52
C GLU A 93 5.75 6.58 -13.24
N PHE A 94 4.97 7.54 -13.76
CA PHE A 94 3.64 7.31 -14.32
C PHE A 94 3.65 7.39 -15.84
N ASN A 95 3.18 6.31 -16.48
CA ASN A 95 2.74 6.34 -17.86
C ASN A 95 1.20 6.32 -17.88
N LEU A 96 0.60 7.51 -17.82
CA LEU A 96 -0.86 7.65 -17.79
C LEU A 96 -1.52 7.14 -19.07
N LYS A 97 -0.86 7.29 -20.24
CA LYS A 97 -1.36 6.75 -21.52
C LYS A 97 -1.43 5.22 -21.52
N ALA A 98 -0.45 4.57 -20.90
CA ALA A 98 -0.42 3.11 -20.76
C ALA A 98 -1.20 2.61 -19.52
N HIS A 99 -1.73 3.52 -18.70
CA HIS A 99 -2.41 3.19 -17.44
C HIS A 99 -1.52 2.38 -16.49
N ILE A 100 -0.24 2.73 -16.39
CA ILE A 100 0.74 2.04 -15.56
C ILE A 100 1.51 3.03 -14.71
N TRP A 101 1.61 2.72 -13.42
CA TRP A 101 2.59 3.32 -12.52
C TRP A 101 3.70 2.31 -12.21
N THR A 102 4.94 2.67 -12.52
CA THR A 102 6.12 1.84 -12.22
C THR A 102 6.77 2.33 -10.94
N VAL A 103 6.46 1.67 -9.83
CA VAL A 103 7.12 1.98 -8.55
C VAL A 103 8.54 1.42 -8.60
N PRO A 104 9.60 2.26 -8.54
CA PRO A 104 10.96 1.78 -8.67
C PRO A 104 11.37 0.96 -7.44
N ALA A 105 12.42 0.14 -7.56
CA ALA A 105 13.01 -0.58 -6.44
C ALA A 105 13.49 0.34 -5.30
N GLN A 106 14.07 1.47 -5.69
CA GLN A 106 14.60 2.50 -4.80
C GLN A 106 14.43 3.87 -5.46
N ARG A 107 14.33 4.93 -4.65
CA ARG A 107 14.29 6.33 -5.08
C ARG A 107 15.54 7.06 -4.63
N GLU A 108 15.85 8.15 -5.32
CA GLU A 108 16.83 9.11 -4.84
C GLU A 108 16.38 9.75 -3.52
N ALA A 109 17.31 9.87 -2.58
CA ALA A 109 17.03 10.37 -1.24
C ALA A 109 16.78 11.89 -1.24
N VAL A 110 15.77 12.30 -0.49
CA VAL A 110 15.41 13.71 -0.31
C VAL A 110 15.98 14.21 1.01
N LYS A 111 16.79 15.28 0.95
CA LYS A 111 17.45 15.87 2.12
C LYS A 111 16.42 16.24 3.21
N GLY A 112 16.68 15.79 4.44
CA GLY A 112 15.82 16.06 5.60
C GLY A 112 14.48 15.31 5.60
N VAL A 113 14.27 14.35 4.69
CA VAL A 113 13.08 13.49 4.67
C VAL A 113 13.51 12.05 4.94
N ARG A 114 13.21 11.58 6.14
CA ARG A 114 13.53 10.21 6.57
C ARG A 114 12.85 9.19 5.65
N PHE A 115 13.60 8.15 5.29
CA PHE A 115 13.14 7.03 4.45
C PHE A 115 12.67 7.40 3.03
N SER A 116 13.05 8.57 2.53
CA SER A 116 12.69 9.06 1.19
C SER A 116 13.24 8.23 0.04
N SER A 117 14.28 7.42 0.27
CA SER A 117 14.81 6.50 -0.73
C SER A 117 13.96 5.24 -0.94
N ARG A 118 12.92 5.01 -0.14
CA ARG A 118 12.11 3.78 -0.26
C ARG A 118 11.34 3.75 -1.59
N GLY A 119 11.57 2.69 -2.35
CA GLY A 119 10.75 2.28 -3.48
C GLY A 119 9.78 1.17 -3.09
N ALA A 120 9.55 0.24 -4.02
CA ALA A 120 8.76 -0.96 -3.82
C ALA A 120 9.32 -1.82 -2.68
N LYS A 121 8.42 -2.43 -1.87
CA LYS A 121 8.79 -3.23 -0.70
C LYS A 121 9.83 -4.32 -1.01
N MET A 122 9.72 -4.93 -2.19
CA MET A 122 10.54 -6.08 -2.56
C MET A 122 11.91 -5.72 -3.15
N LYS A 123 12.24 -4.43 -3.25
CA LYS A 123 13.47 -3.91 -3.89
C LYS A 123 13.63 -4.33 -5.36
N ASP A 124 12.51 -4.64 -5.99
CA ASP A 124 12.35 -4.82 -7.42
C ASP A 124 11.25 -3.88 -7.90
N GLU A 125 11.29 -3.48 -9.16
CA GLU A 125 10.24 -2.65 -9.75
C GLU A 125 8.86 -3.30 -9.61
N HIS A 126 7.88 -2.51 -9.21
CA HIS A 126 6.49 -2.95 -9.08
C HIS A 126 5.62 -2.18 -10.05
N LEU A 127 5.17 -2.87 -11.10
CA LEU A 127 4.19 -2.34 -12.05
C LEU A 127 2.81 -2.36 -11.38
N VAL A 128 2.16 -1.20 -11.29
CA VAL A 128 0.82 -1.02 -10.71
C VAL A 128 -0.11 -0.55 -11.83
N PRO A 129 -1.04 -1.41 -12.30
CA PRO A 129 -2.08 -0.99 -13.22
C PRO A 129 -2.98 0.07 -12.60
N LEU A 130 -3.35 1.05 -13.41
CA LEU A 130 -4.23 2.15 -13.04
C LEU A 130 -5.57 1.95 -13.74
N SER A 131 -6.65 1.98 -12.96
CA SER A 131 -8.01 2.05 -13.52
C SER A 131 -8.27 3.43 -14.12
N ALA A 132 -9.32 3.55 -14.93
CA ALA A 132 -9.76 4.83 -15.49
C ALA A 132 -9.99 5.89 -14.39
N GLN A 133 -10.60 5.49 -13.27
CA GLN A 133 -10.84 6.34 -12.11
C GLN A 133 -9.53 6.83 -11.47
N ALA A 134 -8.53 5.94 -11.34
CA ALA A 134 -7.22 6.32 -10.80
C ALA A 134 -6.49 7.30 -11.72
N VAL A 135 -6.60 7.14 -13.04
CA VAL A 135 -6.05 8.08 -14.02
C VAL A 135 -6.73 9.44 -13.91
N ALA A 136 -8.07 9.49 -13.84
CA ALA A 136 -8.80 10.74 -13.69
C ALA A 136 -8.41 11.50 -12.39
N LEU A 137 -8.19 10.78 -11.29
CA LEU A 137 -7.69 11.37 -10.05
C LEU A 137 -6.25 11.90 -10.22
N LEU A 138 -5.39 11.18 -10.93
CA LEU A 138 -4.02 11.62 -11.21
C LEU A 138 -3.99 12.87 -12.10
N GLU A 139 -4.89 12.99 -13.07
CA GLU A 139 -5.03 14.19 -13.90
C GLU A 139 -5.41 15.40 -13.04
N GLN A 140 -6.40 15.27 -12.15
CA GLN A 140 -6.75 16.33 -11.18
C GLN A 140 -5.57 16.68 -10.25
N ILE A 141 -4.82 15.68 -9.77
CA ILE A 141 -3.63 15.92 -8.94
C ILE A 141 -2.57 16.69 -9.75
N LYS A 142 -2.41 16.39 -11.04
CA LYS A 142 -1.45 17.04 -11.92
C LYS A 142 -1.72 18.51 -12.12
N GLU A 143 -2.99 18.93 -12.13
CA GLU A 143 -3.36 20.35 -12.15
C GLU A 143 -2.88 21.11 -10.89
N ILE A 144 -2.73 20.40 -9.75
CA ILE A 144 -2.32 21.00 -8.47
C ILE A 144 -0.79 20.93 -8.27
N THR A 145 -0.16 19.82 -8.66
CA THR A 145 1.26 19.53 -8.35
C THR A 145 2.11 19.22 -9.56
N GLY A 146 1.65 19.51 -10.78
CA GLY A 146 2.37 19.22 -12.03
C GLY A 146 3.74 19.89 -12.14
N GLU A 147 3.96 21.01 -11.44
CA GLU A 147 5.26 21.69 -11.37
C GLU A 147 6.20 21.11 -10.31
N SER A 148 5.70 20.25 -9.40
CA SER A 148 6.53 19.54 -8.43
C SER A 148 7.09 18.26 -9.04
N VAL A 149 8.24 17.80 -8.57
CA VAL A 149 8.71 16.43 -8.84
C VAL A 149 7.78 15.38 -8.20
N PHE A 150 7.15 15.71 -7.07
CA PHE A 150 6.30 14.79 -6.32
C PHE A 150 4.83 14.92 -6.74
N VAL A 151 4.19 13.77 -6.99
CA VAL A 151 2.73 13.70 -7.20
C VAL A 151 2.01 14.27 -5.98
N PHE A 152 2.48 13.92 -4.78
CA PHE A 152 1.95 14.42 -3.52
C PHE A 152 2.93 15.35 -2.83
N ALA A 153 2.98 16.60 -3.28
CA ALA A 153 3.78 17.63 -2.63
C ALA A 153 3.28 18.02 -1.22
N GLY A 154 4.22 18.30 -0.32
CA GLY A 154 3.96 18.75 1.04
C GLY A 154 3.31 20.13 1.08
N ALA A 155 2.46 20.37 2.08
CA ALA A 155 1.71 21.63 2.20
C ALA A 155 2.60 22.88 2.39
N HIS A 156 3.79 22.70 2.97
CA HIS A 156 4.73 23.80 3.22
C HIS A 156 5.84 23.90 2.18
N SER A 157 6.01 22.89 1.32
CA SER A 157 7.10 22.87 0.32
C SER A 157 6.79 21.88 -0.79
N MET A 158 6.79 22.39 -2.03
CA MET A 158 6.63 21.58 -3.25
C MET A 158 7.85 20.69 -3.54
N ASN A 159 8.99 20.97 -2.90
CA ASN A 159 10.23 20.19 -3.04
C ASN A 159 10.32 19.03 -2.04
N LYS A 160 9.28 18.81 -1.22
CA LYS A 160 9.22 17.71 -0.26
C LYS A 160 7.90 16.96 -0.42
N PRO A 161 7.90 15.64 -0.22
CA PRO A 161 6.68 14.84 -0.27
C PRO A 161 5.76 15.14 0.92
N MET A 162 4.47 14.90 0.73
CA MET A 162 3.41 14.85 1.73
C MET A 162 3.85 14.04 2.96
N SER A 163 3.46 14.42 4.17
CA SER A 163 3.83 13.68 5.40
C SER A 163 3.23 12.28 5.42
N GLU A 164 3.94 11.29 5.99
CA GLU A 164 3.46 9.90 6.16
C GLU A 164 2.15 9.80 6.96
N ASN A 165 1.87 10.80 7.80
CA ASN A 165 0.69 10.84 8.66
C ASN A 165 -0.53 11.46 7.98
N THR A 166 -0.40 12.03 6.78
CA THR A 166 -1.44 12.87 6.16
C THR A 166 -2.73 12.10 5.92
N ILE A 167 -2.65 10.91 5.30
CA ILE A 167 -3.80 10.03 5.05
C ILE A 167 -4.52 9.67 6.35
N ASN A 168 -3.78 9.24 7.38
CA ASN A 168 -4.36 8.90 8.67
C ASN A 168 -4.92 10.14 9.41
N LYS A 169 -4.33 11.32 9.23
CA LYS A 169 -4.89 12.57 9.76
C LYS A 169 -6.22 12.89 9.07
N ALA A 170 -6.30 12.75 7.75
CA ALA A 170 -7.54 12.96 7.00
C ALA A 170 -8.65 12.00 7.45
N LEU A 171 -8.34 10.70 7.60
CA LEU A 171 -9.27 9.70 8.15
C LEU A 171 -9.81 10.09 9.54
N ARG A 172 -8.95 10.61 10.42
CA ARG A 172 -9.40 11.11 11.74
C ARG A 172 -10.30 12.33 11.65
N VAL A 173 -10.01 13.25 10.72
CA VAL A 173 -10.82 14.45 10.49
C VAL A 173 -12.23 14.09 10.02
N ILE A 174 -12.38 13.07 9.18
CA ILE A 174 -13.70 12.57 8.74
C ILE A 174 -14.35 11.60 9.73
N GLY A 175 -13.83 11.53 10.97
CA GLY A 175 -14.48 10.86 12.10
C GLY A 175 -14.11 9.39 12.31
N TYR A 176 -13.04 8.87 11.71
CA TYR A 176 -12.59 7.50 11.97
C TYR A 176 -11.47 7.41 13.02
N ASN A 177 -11.53 6.39 13.87
CA ASN A 177 -10.41 6.02 14.71
C ASN A 177 -9.39 5.16 13.93
N THR A 178 -8.23 5.74 13.63
CA THR A 178 -7.18 5.05 12.85
C THR A 178 -6.44 3.93 13.58
N LYS A 179 -6.77 3.68 14.85
CA LYS A 179 -6.22 2.56 15.62
C LYS A 179 -7.18 1.36 15.68
N THR A 180 -8.47 1.58 15.49
CA THR A 180 -9.50 0.54 15.70
C THR A 180 -10.43 0.33 14.52
N GLU A 181 -10.68 1.34 13.69
CA GLU A 181 -11.66 1.27 12.59
C GLU A 181 -11.00 1.15 11.21
N VAL A 182 -10.25 2.17 10.79
CA VAL A 182 -9.55 2.17 9.50
C VAL A 182 -8.32 3.05 9.53
N CYS A 183 -7.23 2.55 8.98
CA CYS A 183 -6.05 3.36 8.65
C CYS A 183 -5.75 3.28 7.15
N GLY A 184 -4.83 4.12 6.66
CA GLY A 184 -4.44 4.10 5.25
C GLY A 184 -3.89 2.74 4.78
N HIS A 185 -3.30 1.94 5.67
CA HIS A 185 -2.93 0.56 5.35
C HIS A 185 -4.13 -0.40 5.33
N GLY A 186 -5.21 -0.06 6.06
CA GLY A 186 -6.45 -0.83 6.09
C GLY A 186 -7.14 -0.92 4.73
N PHE A 187 -7.02 0.12 3.88
CA PHE A 187 -7.56 0.09 2.51
C PHE A 187 -7.07 -1.11 1.70
N ARG A 188 -5.83 -1.51 1.93
CA ARG A 188 -5.23 -2.67 1.28
C ARG A 188 -5.80 -3.99 1.76
N ALA A 189 -6.10 -4.10 3.04
CA ALA A 189 -6.81 -5.26 3.55
C ALA A 189 -8.24 -5.31 3.00
N MET A 190 -8.93 -4.16 2.92
CA MET A 190 -10.27 -4.06 2.33
C MET A 190 -10.27 -4.50 0.86
N ALA A 191 -9.37 -3.96 0.04
CA ALA A 191 -9.24 -4.37 -1.35
C ALA A 191 -8.92 -5.86 -1.47
N CYS A 192 -7.98 -6.40 -0.66
CA CYS A 192 -7.66 -7.82 -0.65
C CYS A 192 -8.89 -8.69 -0.37
N SER A 193 -9.66 -8.35 0.67
CA SER A 193 -10.87 -9.09 1.02
C SER A 193 -11.87 -9.08 -0.11
N ALA A 194 -12.14 -7.92 -0.73
CA ALA A 194 -13.06 -7.82 -1.84
C ALA A 194 -12.61 -8.64 -3.06
N LEU A 195 -11.32 -8.57 -3.40
CA LEU A 195 -10.74 -9.29 -4.52
C LEU A 195 -10.78 -10.81 -4.31
N VAL A 196 -10.48 -11.29 -3.10
CA VAL A 196 -10.56 -12.72 -2.77
C VAL A 196 -12.02 -13.20 -2.74
N GLU A 197 -12.91 -12.46 -2.09
CA GLU A 197 -14.35 -12.79 -2.04
C GLU A 197 -15.02 -12.75 -3.42
N SER A 198 -14.46 -12.04 -4.40
CA SER A 198 -14.99 -12.01 -5.76
C SER A 198 -14.85 -13.35 -6.51
N GLU A 199 -13.87 -14.18 -6.12
CA GLU A 199 -13.49 -15.43 -6.80
C GLU A 199 -13.17 -15.25 -8.31
N LEU A 200 -12.85 -14.03 -8.74
CA LEU A 200 -12.50 -13.73 -10.15
C LEU A 200 -11.01 -13.91 -10.44
N TRP A 201 -10.17 -13.84 -9.41
CA TRP A 201 -8.73 -13.68 -9.57
C TRP A 201 -7.97 -14.82 -8.90
N SER A 202 -6.91 -15.29 -9.56
CA SER A 202 -5.97 -16.19 -8.90
C SER A 202 -5.31 -15.50 -7.70
N ARG A 203 -5.03 -16.27 -6.65
CA ARG A 203 -4.29 -15.79 -5.48
C ARG A 203 -2.95 -15.16 -5.87
N ASP A 204 -2.26 -15.78 -6.84
CA ASP A 204 -0.97 -15.33 -7.34
C ASP A 204 -1.05 -13.93 -7.98
N ALA A 205 -2.13 -13.61 -8.69
CA ALA A 205 -2.36 -12.28 -9.24
C ALA A 205 -2.62 -11.22 -8.14
N VAL A 206 -3.40 -11.57 -7.11
CA VAL A 206 -3.68 -10.68 -5.97
C VAL A 206 -2.39 -10.42 -5.17
N GLU A 207 -1.63 -11.46 -4.82
CA GLU A 207 -0.37 -11.33 -4.08
C GLU A 207 0.69 -10.53 -4.86
N ARG A 208 0.73 -10.66 -6.19
CA ARG A 208 1.58 -9.83 -7.06
C ARG A 208 1.17 -8.37 -7.05
N GLN A 209 -0.11 -8.06 -7.17
CA GLN A 209 -0.60 -6.67 -7.06
C GLN A 209 -0.29 -6.08 -5.68
N MET A 210 -0.23 -6.94 -4.68
CA MET A 210 0.20 -6.61 -3.34
C MET A 210 1.74 -6.38 -3.24
N SER A 211 2.56 -6.60 -4.27
CA SER A 211 4.02 -6.57 -4.14
C SER A 211 4.46 -7.40 -2.91
N HIS A 212 3.91 -8.61 -2.83
CA HIS A 212 4.35 -9.64 -1.90
C HIS A 212 5.30 -10.60 -2.65
N GLN A 213 6.34 -11.05 -1.97
CA GLN A 213 7.26 -12.05 -2.52
C GLN A 213 6.53 -13.39 -2.59
N GLU A 214 6.72 -14.09 -3.70
CA GLU A 214 6.39 -15.51 -3.81
C GLU A 214 7.19 -16.25 -2.73
N ARG A 215 6.49 -16.90 -1.78
CA ARG A 215 7.17 -17.60 -0.67
C ARG A 215 7.87 -18.87 -1.13
N ASN A 216 7.52 -19.38 -2.31
CA ASN A 216 8.10 -20.58 -2.88
C ASN A 216 9.23 -20.22 -3.85
N SER A 217 10.47 -20.43 -3.42
CA SER A 217 11.69 -20.09 -4.17
C SER A 217 11.79 -20.78 -5.53
N VAL A 218 11.18 -21.97 -5.69
CA VAL A 218 11.17 -22.71 -6.95
C VAL A 218 10.22 -22.04 -7.95
N ARG A 219 9.02 -21.63 -7.52
CA ARG A 219 8.06 -20.90 -8.37
C ARG A 219 8.56 -19.49 -8.73
N ALA A 220 9.27 -18.83 -7.81
CA ALA A 220 9.80 -17.49 -8.03
C ALA A 220 10.78 -17.41 -9.23
N ALA A 221 11.46 -18.51 -9.57
CA ALA A 221 12.42 -18.57 -10.67
C ALA A 221 11.79 -18.63 -12.07
N TYR A 222 10.53 -19.06 -12.19
CA TYR A 222 9.88 -19.35 -13.49
C TYR A 222 8.85 -18.31 -13.92
N ILE A 223 8.56 -17.31 -13.08
CA ILE A 223 7.44 -16.40 -13.35
C ILE A 223 7.94 -15.12 -14.01
N HIS A 224 7.52 -14.91 -15.26
CA HIS A 224 7.90 -13.74 -16.04
C HIS A 224 7.24 -12.46 -15.48
N LYS A 225 7.95 -11.32 -15.51
CA LYS A 225 7.47 -10.02 -14.98
C LYS A 225 6.14 -9.54 -15.60
N ALA A 226 5.80 -10.01 -16.80
CA ALA A 226 4.57 -9.69 -17.52
C ALA A 226 3.43 -10.67 -17.22
N GLU A 227 3.70 -11.79 -16.55
CA GLU A 227 2.73 -12.82 -16.26
C GLU A 227 1.66 -12.25 -15.31
N HIS A 228 0.40 -12.37 -15.71
CA HIS A 228 -0.77 -11.77 -15.07
C HIS A 228 -0.91 -10.24 -15.16
N LEU A 229 -0.12 -9.50 -15.95
CA LEU A 229 -0.31 -8.05 -16.05
C LEU A 229 -1.72 -7.68 -16.52
N ASP A 230 -2.24 -8.38 -17.53
CA ASP A 230 -3.59 -8.13 -18.04
C ASP A 230 -4.67 -8.53 -17.04
N ALA A 231 -4.48 -9.64 -16.32
CA ALA A 231 -5.36 -10.02 -15.22
C ALA A 231 -5.37 -8.97 -14.11
N ARG A 232 -4.22 -8.37 -13.78
CA ARG A 232 -4.13 -7.27 -12.80
C ARG A 232 -4.72 -5.96 -13.33
N LYS A 233 -4.62 -5.66 -14.62
CA LYS A 233 -5.33 -4.51 -15.23
C LYS A 233 -6.84 -4.66 -15.03
N ALA A 234 -7.39 -5.82 -15.40
CA ALA A 234 -8.81 -6.13 -15.18
C ALA A 234 -9.19 -6.09 -13.69
N MET A 235 -8.33 -6.60 -12.81
CA MET A 235 -8.52 -6.58 -11.36
C MET A 235 -8.60 -5.16 -10.78
N MET A 236 -7.67 -4.29 -11.17
CA MET A 236 -7.62 -2.91 -10.70
C MET A 236 -8.80 -2.10 -11.23
N GLN A 237 -9.22 -2.35 -12.48
CA GLN A 237 -10.43 -1.74 -13.03
C GLN A 237 -11.68 -2.20 -12.27
N TRP A 238 -11.85 -3.52 -12.09
CA TRP A 238 -12.96 -4.10 -11.35
C TRP A 238 -13.06 -3.56 -9.91
N TRP A 239 -11.94 -3.39 -9.22
CA TRP A 239 -11.92 -2.81 -7.87
C TRP A 239 -12.47 -1.38 -7.86
N SER A 240 -12.04 -0.55 -8.82
CA SER A 240 -12.57 0.81 -8.94
C SER A 240 -14.05 0.84 -9.31
N ASP A 241 -14.49 -0.02 -10.22
CA ASP A 241 -15.91 -0.09 -10.62
C ASP A 241 -16.77 -0.57 -9.45
N TYR A 242 -16.27 -1.53 -8.66
CA TYR A 242 -16.92 -1.98 -7.43
C TYR A 242 -17.01 -0.87 -6.38
N LEU A 243 -15.97 -0.02 -6.24
CA LEU A 243 -16.04 1.15 -5.36
C LEU A 243 -17.12 2.12 -5.82
N ASP A 244 -17.22 2.41 -7.12
CA ASP A 244 -18.23 3.33 -7.65
C ASP A 244 -19.66 2.81 -7.42
N VAL A 245 -19.92 1.54 -7.70
CA VAL A 245 -21.21 0.90 -7.37
C VAL A 245 -21.48 0.91 -5.86
N SER A 246 -20.43 0.74 -5.06
CA SER A 246 -20.52 0.78 -3.60
C SER A 246 -20.76 2.19 -3.03
N ARG A 247 -20.67 3.26 -3.83
CA ARG A 247 -21.03 4.62 -3.37
C ARG A 247 -22.52 4.75 -3.10
N GLU A 248 -23.34 4.14 -3.95
CA GLU A 248 -24.81 4.23 -3.83
C GLU A 248 -25.35 3.26 -2.77
N ARG A 249 -24.85 2.01 -2.78
CA ARG A 249 -25.25 0.97 -1.83
C ARG A 249 -24.21 -0.12 -1.73
N TYR A 250 -24.12 -0.74 -0.56
CA TYR A 250 -23.27 -1.91 -0.40
C TYR A 250 -23.77 -3.08 -1.26
N VAL A 251 -22.86 -3.71 -1.99
CA VAL A 251 -23.07 -4.98 -2.70
C VAL A 251 -21.97 -5.93 -2.25
N ALA A 252 -22.28 -7.19 -1.94
CA ALA A 252 -21.23 -8.15 -1.59
C ALA A 252 -20.32 -8.44 -2.80
N PRO A 253 -18.99 -8.57 -2.63
CA PRO A 253 -18.04 -8.77 -3.74
C PRO A 253 -18.41 -9.93 -4.67
N TYR A 254 -18.75 -11.10 -4.13
CA TYR A 254 -19.18 -12.27 -4.91
C TYR A 254 -20.46 -12.01 -5.71
N SER A 255 -21.37 -11.19 -5.20
CA SER A 255 -22.62 -10.84 -5.89
C SER A 255 -22.36 -9.89 -7.04
N TYR A 256 -21.47 -8.91 -6.85
CA TYR A 256 -21.04 -8.01 -7.91
C TYR A 256 -20.28 -8.77 -9.02
N ALA A 257 -19.37 -9.66 -8.63
CA ALA A 257 -18.61 -10.50 -9.56
C ALA A 257 -19.49 -11.38 -10.46
N ARG A 258 -20.55 -11.99 -9.90
CA ARG A 258 -21.49 -12.83 -10.68
C ARG A 258 -22.24 -12.04 -11.76
N ARG A 259 -22.61 -10.79 -11.48
CA ARG A 259 -23.25 -9.91 -12.47
C ARG A 259 -22.29 -9.57 -13.61
N HIS A 260 -21.01 -9.43 -13.29
CA HIS A 260 -19.95 -9.13 -14.25
C HIS A 260 -19.59 -10.32 -15.16
N LYS A 261 -19.84 -11.57 -14.73
CA LYS A 261 -19.68 -12.78 -15.56
C LYS A 261 -20.88 -13.07 -16.47
N ALA A 262 -22.02 -12.46 -16.20
CA ALA A 262 -23.27 -12.68 -16.94
C ALA A 262 -23.52 -11.64 -18.05
N ALA A 263 -22.68 -10.61 -18.11
CA ALA A 263 -22.65 -9.56 -19.14
C ALA A 263 -21.48 -9.79 -20.08
#